data_AF-A0A239DK92-F1
#
_entry.id   AF-A0A239DK92-F1
#
_cell.length_a   1.000
_cell.length_b   1.000
_cell.length_c   1.000
_cell.angle_alpha   90.00
_cell.angle_beta   90.00
_cell.angle_gamma   90.00
#
_symmetry.space_group_name_H-M   'P 1'
#
loop_
_entity.id
_entity.type
_entity.pdbx_description
1 polymer ?
#
loop_
_entity_poly.entity_id
_entity_poly.type
_entity_poly.pdbx_seq_one_letter_code
_entity_poly.pdbx_strand_id
1 'polypeptide(L)'
;MAAAFDEPNLIADAGLVPVVRLAERAGLPELAAEVLRIGGARNSAGAAPAAKVMSLVAAMCAGADSIDDTDRLRHGAMPTA
;
A
#
# COMPACT_ATOMS: atom_id res chain seq x y z
N MET A 1 -8.42 -11.41 -29.27
CA MET A 1 -8.34 -9.94 -29.45
C MET A 1 -8.11 -9.35 -28.07
N ALA A 2 -6.95 -8.78 -27.80
CA ALA A 2 -6.59 -8.24 -26.49
C ALA A 2 -6.54 -6.71 -26.56
N ALA A 3 -7.02 -6.04 -25.52
CA ALA A 3 -6.78 -4.61 -25.35
C ALA A 3 -5.37 -4.42 -24.77
N ALA A 4 -4.59 -3.51 -25.33
CA ALA A 4 -3.31 -3.09 -24.79
C ALA A 4 -3.50 -1.75 -24.06
N PHE A 5 -2.90 -1.63 -22.87
CA PHE A 5 -2.82 -0.41 -22.08
C PHE A 5 -1.37 0.05 -22.12
N ASP A 6 -0.98 0.70 -23.22
CA ASP A 6 0.41 0.98 -23.63
C ASP A 6 0.74 2.48 -23.68
N GLU A 7 -0.09 3.33 -23.08
CA GLU A 7 0.18 4.77 -23.01
C GLU A 7 1.44 5.03 -22.15
N PRO A 8 2.46 5.75 -22.66
CA PRO A 8 3.72 6.04 -21.94
C PRO A 8 3.60 6.72 -20.56
N ASN A 9 2.51 7.41 -20.29
CA ASN A 9 2.17 8.13 -19.05
C ASN A 9 1.16 7.37 -18.19
N LEU A 10 0.81 6.13 -18.57
CA LEU A 10 -0.08 5.31 -17.78
C LEU A 10 0.57 5.00 -16.43
N ILE A 11 -0.12 5.32 -15.35
CA ILE A 11 0.30 5.01 -13.98
C ILE A 11 -0.44 3.74 -13.55
N ALA A 12 0.32 2.70 -13.23
CA ALA A 12 -0.24 1.46 -12.67
C ALA A 12 -1.04 1.76 -11.39
N ASP A 13 -2.18 1.09 -11.24
CA ASP A 13 -3.02 1.17 -10.03
C ASP A 13 -3.42 2.60 -9.60
N ALA A 14 -3.51 3.55 -10.54
CA ALA A 14 -3.91 4.95 -10.26
C ALA A 14 -5.28 5.07 -9.55
N GLY A 15 -6.13 4.06 -9.70
CA GLY A 15 -7.41 3.92 -8.98
C GLY A 15 -7.26 3.76 -7.45
N LEU A 16 -6.05 3.57 -6.93
CA LEU A 16 -5.82 3.52 -5.48
C LEU A 16 -5.99 4.88 -4.80
N VAL A 17 -5.81 5.99 -5.51
CA VAL A 17 -5.96 7.34 -4.93
C VAL A 17 -7.32 7.52 -4.22
N PRO A 18 -8.48 7.28 -4.85
CA PRO A 18 -9.76 7.39 -4.16
C PRO A 18 -9.93 6.36 -3.02
N VAL A 19 -9.36 5.17 -3.13
CA VAL A 19 -9.44 4.12 -2.08
C VAL A 19 -8.65 4.53 -0.83
N VAL A 20 -7.42 5.02 -1.00
CA VAL A 20 -6.59 5.53 0.10
C VAL A 20 -7.28 6.72 0.78
N ARG A 21 -7.85 7.64 -0.01
CA ARG A 21 -8.63 8.77 0.55
C ARG A 21 -9.86 8.32 1.32
N LEU A 22 -10.53 7.26 0.87
CA LEU A 22 -11.67 6.68 1.61
C LEU A 22 -11.21 6.11 2.95
N ALA A 23 -10.12 5.34 2.97
CA ALA A 23 -9.56 4.77 4.19
C ALA A 23 -9.12 5.84 5.21
N GLU A 24 -8.49 6.93 4.74
CA GLU A 24 -8.19 8.10 5.57
C GLU A 24 -9.47 8.71 6.17
N ARG A 25 -10.49 8.96 5.34
CA ARG A 25 -11.77 9.55 5.82
C ARG A 25 -12.54 8.64 6.77
N ALA A 26 -12.35 7.32 6.65
CA ALA A 26 -12.94 6.33 7.55
C ALA A 26 -12.21 6.23 8.90
N GLY A 27 -11.10 6.94 9.09
CA GLY A 27 -10.35 6.93 10.34
C GLY A 27 -9.44 5.71 10.53
N LEU A 28 -9.14 4.98 9.45
CA LEU A 28 -8.28 3.79 9.52
C LEU A 28 -6.87 4.07 10.08
N PRO A 29 -6.15 5.13 9.66
CA PRO A 29 -4.81 5.37 10.19
C PRO A 29 -4.83 5.73 11.68
N GLU A 30 -5.83 6.49 12.15
CA GLU A 30 -6.02 6.82 13.55
C GLU A 30 -6.30 5.57 14.38
N LEU A 31 -7.23 4.72 13.91
CA LEU A 31 -7.56 3.46 14.57
C LEU A 31 -6.33 2.56 14.67
N ALA A 32 -5.56 2.42 13.59
CA ALA A 32 -4.34 1.63 13.57
C ALA A 32 -3.27 2.17 14.55
N ALA A 33 -3.12 3.49 14.66
CA ALA A 33 -2.21 4.10 15.64
C ALA A 33 -2.66 3.87 17.09
N GLU A 34 -3.96 3.83 17.34
CA GLU A 34 -4.53 3.61 18.66
C GLU A 34 -4.36 2.16 19.13
N VAL A 35 -4.78 1.20 18.28
CA VAL A 35 -4.98 -0.19 18.71
C VAL A 35 -3.76 -1.09 18.49
N LEU A 36 -2.86 -0.76 17.56
CA LEU A 36 -1.73 -1.63 17.24
C LEU A 36 -0.48 -1.26 18.05
N ARG A 37 -0.11 -2.16 18.96
CA ARG A 37 1.17 -2.12 19.67
C ARG A 37 1.87 -3.47 19.56
N ILE A 38 3.08 -3.46 19.01
CA ILE A 38 3.97 -4.63 18.99
C ILE A 38 5.10 -4.36 19.99
N GLY A 39 4.97 -4.93 21.18
CA GLY A 39 6.03 -4.93 22.20
C GLY A 39 7.07 -6.01 21.95
N GLY A 40 8.29 -5.83 22.47
CA GLY A 40 9.33 -6.87 22.47
C GLY A 40 9.99 -7.15 21.12
N ALA A 41 9.66 -6.40 20.07
CA ALA A 41 10.35 -6.50 18.79
C ALA A 41 11.82 -6.07 18.93
N ARG A 42 12.74 -6.90 18.43
CA ARG A 42 14.18 -6.56 18.35
C ARG A 42 14.52 -5.64 17.17
N ASN A 43 13.51 -5.22 16.42
CA ASN A 43 13.60 -4.39 15.21
C ASN A 43 12.45 -3.37 15.17
N SER A 44 12.34 -2.62 14.07
CA SER A 44 11.30 -1.61 13.86
C SER A 44 9.91 -2.19 13.51
N ALA A 45 9.60 -3.44 13.85
CA ALA A 45 8.31 -4.06 13.53
C ALA A 45 7.13 -3.25 14.11
N GLY A 46 7.25 -2.76 15.34
CA GLY A 46 6.22 -1.94 15.99
C GLY A 46 6.19 -0.46 15.58
N ALA A 47 7.14 0.01 14.75
CA ALA A 47 7.17 1.40 14.32
C ALA A 47 6.13 1.69 13.24
N ALA A 48 5.59 2.91 13.23
CA ALA A 48 4.68 3.45 12.21
C ALA A 48 3.49 2.53 11.84
N PRO A 49 2.70 2.04 12.83
CA PRO A 49 1.61 1.09 12.56
C PRO A 49 0.57 1.65 11.58
N ALA A 50 0.21 2.93 11.70
CA ALA A 50 -0.72 3.59 10.77
C ALA A 50 -0.23 3.52 9.32
N ALA A 51 1.02 3.93 9.06
CA ALA A 51 1.59 3.92 7.72
C ALA A 51 1.67 2.50 7.15
N LYS A 52 2.09 1.51 7.96
CA LYS A 52 2.19 0.11 7.54
C LYS A 52 0.83 -0.49 7.19
N VAL A 53 -0.20 -0.23 8.00
CA VAL A 53 -1.57 -0.67 7.70
C VAL A 53 -2.07 -0.06 6.40
N MET A 54 -1.88 1.25 6.21
CA MET A 54 -2.27 1.92 4.97
C MET A 54 -1.56 1.35 3.74
N SER A 55 -0.26 1.03 3.86
CA SER A 55 0.49 0.34 2.79
C SER A 55 -0.08 -1.04 2.49
N LEU A 56 -0.38 -1.87 3.51
CA LEU A 56 -0.92 -3.21 3.28
C LEU A 56 -2.29 -3.16 2.61
N VAL A 57 -3.19 -2.29 3.08
CA VAL A 57 -4.51 -2.13 2.48
C VAL A 57 -4.42 -1.66 1.03
N ALA A 58 -3.57 -0.68 0.74
CA ALA A 58 -3.35 -0.23 -0.63
C ALA A 58 -2.80 -1.36 -1.53
N ALA A 59 -1.86 -2.16 -1.03
CA ALA A 59 -1.29 -3.28 -1.77
C ALA A 59 -2.36 -4.35 -2.05
N MET A 60 -3.18 -4.69 -1.06
CA MET A 60 -4.28 -5.64 -1.23
C MET A 60 -5.31 -5.16 -2.26
N CYS A 61 -5.64 -3.87 -2.27
CA CYS A 61 -6.51 -3.28 -3.29
C CYS A 61 -5.87 -3.30 -4.69
N ALA A 62 -4.54 -3.30 -4.78
CA ALA A 62 -3.79 -3.48 -6.01
C ALA A 62 -3.67 -4.96 -6.45
N GLY A 63 -4.18 -5.90 -5.64
CA GLY A 63 -4.15 -7.34 -5.92
C GLY A 63 -3.02 -8.10 -5.22
N ALA A 64 -2.31 -7.52 -4.25
CA ALA A 64 -1.39 -8.25 -3.39
C ALA A 64 -2.15 -9.24 -2.49
N ASP A 65 -1.70 -10.49 -2.44
CA ASP A 65 -2.19 -11.50 -1.49
C ASP A 65 -1.14 -11.86 -0.42
N SER A 66 0.09 -11.37 -0.57
CA SER A 66 1.17 -11.49 0.41
C SER A 66 1.82 -10.14 0.76
N ILE A 67 2.61 -10.12 1.85
CA ILE A 67 3.43 -8.95 2.22
C ILE A 67 4.54 -8.70 1.18
N ASP A 68 5.05 -9.76 0.55
CA ASP A 68 6.11 -9.66 -0.45
C ASP A 68 5.61 -8.93 -1.71
N ASP A 69 4.31 -9.02 -2.01
CA ASP A 69 3.69 -8.32 -3.14
C ASP A 69 3.47 -6.82 -2.89
N THR A 70 3.80 -6.30 -1.70
CA THR A 70 3.75 -4.85 -1.43
C THR A 70 4.73 -4.05 -2.30
N ASP A 71 5.71 -4.70 -2.90
CA ASP A 71 6.59 -4.13 -3.93
C ASP A 71 5.79 -3.57 -5.12
N ARG A 72 4.58 -4.07 -5.37
CA ARG A 72 3.65 -3.53 -6.38
C ARG A 72 3.31 -2.06 -6.16
N LEU A 73 3.23 -1.60 -4.91
CA LEU A 73 3.00 -0.17 -4.63
C LEU A 73 4.18 0.72 -5.02
N ARG A 74 5.32 0.11 -5.32
CA ARG A 74 6.52 0.78 -5.80
C ARG A 74 6.64 0.67 -7.31
N HIS A 75 5.69 0.07 -8.03
CA HIS A 75 5.72 0.07 -9.49
C HIS A 75 5.53 1.49 -10.02
N GLY A 76 6.63 2.01 -10.55
CA GLY A 76 6.93 3.43 -10.74
C GLY A 76 8.41 3.70 -10.43
N ALA A 77 9.01 2.91 -9.54
CA ALA A 77 10.44 2.73 -9.44
C ALA A 77 10.92 1.91 -10.65
N MET A 78 11.61 2.59 -11.55
CA MET A 78 12.35 1.99 -12.66
C MET A 78 13.17 0.78 -12.17
N PRO A 79 13.41 -0.24 -13.01
CA PRO A 79 14.43 -1.22 -12.70
C PRO A 79 15.71 -0.46 -12.35
N THR A 80 16.28 -0.71 -11.17
CA THR A 80 17.68 -0.35 -10.96
C THR A 80 18.47 -1.15 -11.97
N ALA A 81 19.19 -0.44 -12.83
CA ALA A 81 20.12 -1.01 -13.79
C ALA A 81 21.15 -1.93 -13.13
#